data_AF-A0A2X1MZ93-F1
#
_entry.id   AF-A0A2X1MZ93-F1
#
_cell.length_a   1.000
_cell.length_b   1.000
_cell.length_c   1.000
_cell.angle_alpha   90.00
_cell.angle_beta   90.00
_cell.angle_gamma   90.00
#
_symmetry.space_group_name_H-M   'P 1'
#
loop_
_entity.id
_entity.type
_entity.pdbx_description
1 polymer ?
#
loop_
_entity_poly.entity_id
_entity_poly.type
_entity_poly.pdbx_seq_one_letter_code
_entity_poly.pdbx_strand_id
1 'polypeptide(L)'
;MAHSSGHLINPSCVNIMGLPTHPLSGRTPTRFMRLVALMNLGSHILLNAVTAPYRQSETVLAHSMLATIPDNSITLFDKLFYSEDLLLTLNQKGCNRHWLLPAWKNIASEMIELGNTASPGTIPKRLEHLRGALEVVFITKRPRPSRPRSVKISKTRYPVKHSAAPLK
;
A
#
# COMPACT_ATOMS: atom_id res chain seq x y z
N MET A 1 27.51 30.11 -45.79
CA MET A 1 26.12 30.48 -45.45
C MET A 1 25.44 29.25 -44.85
N ALA A 2 24.60 29.47 -43.81
CA ALA A 2 23.93 28.50 -42.91
C ALA A 2 24.88 27.81 -41.90
N HIS A 3 25.03 28.24 -40.64
CA HIS A 3 24.08 28.21 -39.50
C HIS A 3 23.37 26.86 -39.29
N SER A 4 23.70 26.15 -38.19
CA SER A 4 22.77 25.95 -37.06
C SER A 4 23.37 25.04 -35.98
N SER A 5 23.27 25.51 -34.74
CA SER A 5 23.66 24.86 -33.48
C SER A 5 22.78 23.65 -33.14
N GLY A 6 23.32 22.69 -32.38
CA GLY A 6 22.55 21.59 -31.79
C GLY A 6 23.22 21.06 -30.53
N HIS A 7 22.84 21.61 -29.38
CA HIS A 7 23.26 21.23 -28.05
C HIS A 7 22.67 19.86 -27.68
N LEU A 8 23.50 18.86 -27.40
CA LEU A 8 23.08 17.53 -26.95
C LEU A 8 22.60 17.59 -25.50
N ILE A 9 21.28 17.61 -25.29
CA ILE A 9 20.67 17.37 -23.99
C ILE A 9 20.42 15.88 -23.82
N ASN A 10 21.05 15.31 -22.80
CA ASN A 10 20.95 13.94 -22.33
C ASN A 10 19.53 13.64 -21.80
N PRO A 11 18.81 12.60 -22.26
CA PRO A 11 17.42 12.35 -21.89
C PRO A 11 17.26 11.45 -20.65
N SER A 12 18.15 11.56 -19.66
CA SER A 12 18.10 10.73 -18.44
C SER A 12 17.32 11.36 -17.28
N CYS A 13 16.66 12.49 -17.50
CA CYS A 13 15.86 13.16 -16.47
C CYS A 13 14.52 13.59 -17.07
N VAL A 14 13.47 13.48 -16.25
CA VAL A 14 12.04 13.73 -16.52
C VAL A 14 11.23 12.43 -16.72
N ASN A 15 10.87 11.84 -15.59
CA ASN A 15 9.60 11.15 -15.41
C ASN A 15 9.04 11.55 -14.03
N ILE A 16 8.70 12.84 -13.92
CA ILE A 16 7.83 13.36 -12.88
C ILE A 16 6.54 13.77 -13.61
N MET A 17 5.41 13.20 -13.18
CA MET A 17 4.04 13.44 -13.66
C MET A 17 3.64 12.67 -14.94
N GLY A 18 2.77 11.68 -14.76
CA GLY A 18 2.57 10.59 -15.71
C GLY A 18 1.59 10.82 -16.87
N LEU A 19 1.82 10.03 -17.91
CA LEU A 19 0.81 9.43 -18.80
C LEU A 19 1.40 8.10 -19.31
N PRO A 20 0.59 7.05 -19.52
CA PRO A 20 1.09 5.70 -19.75
C PRO A 20 1.71 5.55 -21.14
N THR A 21 2.91 4.98 -21.16
CA THR A 21 3.52 4.30 -22.31
C THR A 21 2.52 3.36 -22.96
N HIS A 22 2.37 3.49 -24.29
CA HIS A 22 1.63 2.69 -25.27
C HIS A 22 0.68 1.58 -24.76
N PRO A 23 -0.58 1.54 -25.24
CA PRO A 23 -1.48 0.45 -24.90
C PRO A 23 -0.98 -0.85 -25.53
N LEU A 24 -0.49 -1.77 -24.70
CA LEU A 24 -0.44 -3.19 -25.06
C LEU A 24 -1.90 -3.63 -25.34
N SER A 25 -2.16 -3.92 -26.61
CA SER A 25 -3.45 -4.33 -27.16
C SER A 25 -4.23 -5.28 -26.22
N GLY A 26 -5.50 -4.95 -25.94
CA GLY A 26 -6.47 -5.88 -25.35
C GLY A 26 -6.84 -5.72 -23.86
N ARG A 27 -6.37 -4.70 -23.13
CA ARG A 27 -6.76 -4.49 -21.72
C ARG A 27 -7.94 -3.53 -21.58
N THR A 28 -9.10 -4.07 -21.22
CA THR A 28 -10.25 -3.24 -20.81
C THR A 28 -9.88 -2.41 -19.56
N PRO A 29 -10.21 -1.10 -19.52
CA PRO A 29 -9.97 -0.28 -18.34
C PRO A 29 -10.77 -0.87 -17.17
N THR A 30 -10.06 -1.24 -16.11
CA THR A 30 -10.71 -1.76 -14.90
C THR A 30 -11.52 -0.63 -14.26
N ARG A 31 -12.85 -0.78 -14.14
CA ARG A 31 -13.74 0.19 -13.47
C ARG A 31 -13.54 0.29 -11.94
N PHE A 32 -12.61 -0.49 -11.39
CA PHE A 32 -12.25 -0.46 -9.97
C PHE A 32 -10.78 -0.05 -9.83
N MET A 33 -10.53 0.89 -8.92
CA MET A 33 -9.19 1.36 -8.56
C MET A 33 -8.91 1.01 -7.09
N ARG A 34 -7.63 0.90 -6.75
CA ARG A 34 -7.14 0.87 -5.38
C ARG A 34 -6.46 2.19 -5.08
N LEU A 35 -6.59 2.65 -3.84
CA LEU A 35 -5.97 3.87 -3.33
C LEU A 35 -5.17 3.47 -2.09
N VAL A 36 -3.95 3.97 -1.99
CA VAL A 36 -3.18 3.98 -0.74
C VAL A 36 -2.81 5.41 -0.44
N ALA A 37 -3.04 5.82 0.80
CA ALA A 37 -2.79 7.18 1.27
C ALA A 37 -1.85 7.15 2.47
N LEU A 38 -0.90 8.08 2.49
CA LEU A 38 -0.03 8.37 3.61
C LEU A 38 -0.50 9.70 4.21
N MET A 39 -0.88 9.66 5.48
CA MET A 39 -1.39 10.82 6.21
C MET A 39 -0.52 11.10 7.43
N ASN A 40 -0.29 12.38 7.72
CA ASN A 40 0.16 12.78 9.04
C ASN A 40 -1.05 12.79 9.99
N LEU A 41 -1.05 11.89 10.97
CA LEU A 41 -2.17 11.71 11.89
C LEU A 41 -2.39 12.92 12.81
N GLY A 42 -1.35 13.66 13.17
CA GLY A 42 -1.46 14.80 14.09
C GLY A 42 -2.08 16.05 13.46
N SER A 43 -1.96 16.21 12.14
CA SER A 43 -2.50 17.36 11.39
C SER A 43 -3.61 17.00 10.40
N HIS A 44 -3.93 15.71 10.25
CA HIS A 44 -4.87 15.18 9.26
C HIS A 44 -4.53 15.52 7.80
N ILE A 45 -3.26 15.87 7.51
CA ILE A 45 -2.81 16.22 6.16
C ILE A 45 -2.34 14.96 5.42
N LEU A 46 -2.85 14.77 4.19
CA LEU A 46 -2.34 13.77 3.28
C LEU A 46 -0.97 14.19 2.74
N LEU A 47 0.07 13.42 3.06
CA LEU A 47 1.43 13.63 2.57
C LEU A 47 1.61 13.07 1.16
N ASN A 48 0.94 11.95 0.86
CA ASN A 48 1.00 11.30 -0.44
C ASN A 48 -0.23 10.41 -0.63
N ALA A 49 -0.67 10.22 -1.88
CA ALA A 49 -1.71 9.28 -2.23
C ALA A 49 -1.43 8.69 -3.62
N VAL A 50 -1.48 7.37 -3.73
CA VAL A 50 -1.24 6.65 -4.98
C VAL A 50 -2.48 5.85 -5.35
N THR A 51 -2.90 5.97 -6.60
CA THR A 51 -3.98 5.17 -7.17
C THR A 51 -3.42 4.17 -8.18
N ALA A 52 -4.05 2.99 -8.26
CA ALA A 52 -3.68 1.99 -9.25
C ALA A 52 -4.86 1.11 -9.67
N PRO A 53 -4.75 0.41 -10.82
CA PRO A 53 -5.74 -0.59 -11.22
C PRO A 53 -5.92 -1.65 -10.12
N TYR A 54 -7.15 -2.15 -9.96
CA TYR A 54 -7.50 -3.15 -8.94
C TYR A 54 -6.62 -4.41 -8.94
N ARG A 55 -5.90 -4.70 -10.03
CA ARG A 55 -5.01 -5.85 -10.15
C ARG A 55 -3.74 -5.74 -9.29
N GLN A 56 -3.26 -4.53 -9.01
CA GLN A 56 -2.07 -4.30 -8.17
C GLN A 56 -2.46 -4.43 -6.69
N SER A 57 -1.54 -4.86 -5.82
CA SER A 57 -1.83 -4.95 -4.38
C SER A 57 -1.56 -3.60 -3.70
N GLU A 58 -2.33 -3.30 -2.66
CA GLU A 58 -2.09 -2.12 -1.81
C GLU A 58 -0.69 -2.12 -1.19
N THR A 59 -0.17 -3.28 -0.79
CA THR A 59 1.19 -3.41 -0.28
C THR A 59 2.25 -2.91 -1.27
N VAL A 60 2.08 -3.20 -2.57
CA VAL A 60 3.04 -2.73 -3.60
C VAL A 60 2.97 -1.21 -3.74
N LEU A 61 1.77 -0.64 -3.66
CA LEU A 61 1.60 0.82 -3.67
C LEU A 61 2.20 1.46 -2.42
N ALA A 62 1.95 0.92 -1.24
CA ALA A 62 2.54 1.39 0.01
C ALA A 62 4.07 1.32 -0.02
N HIS A 63 4.64 0.26 -0.60
CA HIS A 63 6.08 0.11 -0.72
C HIS A 63 6.71 1.25 -1.55
N SER A 64 6.00 1.74 -2.57
CA SER A 64 6.47 2.89 -3.37
C SER A 64 6.47 4.22 -2.60
N MET A 65 5.73 4.30 -1.49
CA MET A 65 5.54 5.52 -0.69
C MET A 65 6.46 5.57 0.54
N LEU A 66 7.21 4.50 0.84
CA LEU A 66 8.09 4.42 2.02
C LEU A 66 9.14 5.54 2.07
N ALA A 67 9.61 5.99 0.90
CA ALA A 67 10.58 7.08 0.79
C ALA A 67 10.00 8.43 1.24
N THR A 68 8.68 8.61 1.22
CA THR A 68 8.00 9.85 1.64
C THR A 68 7.85 9.94 3.16
N ILE A 69 7.98 8.83 3.88
CA ILE A 69 7.86 8.82 5.34
C ILE A 69 9.11 9.49 5.93
N PRO A 70 8.99 10.47 6.85
CA PRO A 70 10.15 11.13 7.46
C PRO A 70 10.83 10.23 8.51
N ASP A 71 12.08 10.56 8.85
CA ASP A 71 12.78 9.96 9.99
C ASP A 71 12.19 10.39 11.34
N ASN A 72 12.51 9.66 12.41
CA ASN A 72 11.96 9.89 13.76
C ASN A 72 10.42 9.88 13.78
N SER A 73 9.81 8.94 13.07
CA SER A 73 8.35 8.86 12.90
C SER A 73 7.79 7.51 13.31
N ILE A 74 6.52 7.52 13.73
CA ILE A 74 5.73 6.32 14.00
C ILE A 74 4.63 6.22 12.95
N THR A 75 4.66 5.16 12.15
CA THR A 75 3.65 4.91 11.11
C THR A 75 2.61 3.92 11.61
N LEU A 76 1.34 4.34 11.65
CA LEU A 76 0.23 3.44 11.94
C LEU A 76 -0.24 2.79 10.63
N PHE A 77 -0.15 1.47 10.54
CA PHE A 77 -0.59 0.71 9.39
C PHE A 77 -1.97 0.08 9.61
N ASP A 78 -2.80 0.08 8.58
CA ASP A 78 -4.05 -0.68 8.59
C ASP A 78 -3.82 -2.19 8.48
N LYS A 79 -4.90 -2.94 8.73
CA LYS A 79 -4.87 -4.40 8.68
C LYS A 79 -4.50 -5.01 7.33
N LEU A 80 -4.55 -4.22 6.26
CA LEU A 80 -4.23 -4.69 4.92
C LEU A 80 -2.71 -4.64 4.61
N PHE A 81 -1.89 -4.09 5.51
CA PHE A 81 -0.45 -3.87 5.30
C PHE A 81 0.47 -4.80 6.13
N TYR A 82 0.01 -6.00 6.49
CA TYR A 82 0.78 -7.04 7.20
C TYR A 82 1.84 -7.73 6.32
N SER A 83 2.67 -6.97 5.61
CA SER A 83 3.76 -7.52 4.82
C SER A 83 5.07 -7.33 5.56
N GLU A 84 5.75 -8.43 5.89
CA GLU A 84 7.08 -8.40 6.52
C GLU A 84 8.05 -7.49 5.76
N ASP A 85 8.12 -7.68 4.44
CA ASP A 85 8.97 -6.87 3.54
C ASP A 85 8.70 -5.36 3.64
N LEU A 86 7.44 -4.96 3.83
CA LEU A 86 7.06 -3.55 3.94
C LEU A 86 7.52 -2.97 5.29
N LEU A 87 7.25 -3.70 6.38
CA LEU A 87 7.55 -3.28 7.75
C LEU A 87 9.05 -3.27 8.03
N LEU A 88 9.76 -4.30 7.54
CA LEU A 88 11.21 -4.41 7.65
C LEU A 88 11.89 -3.31 6.85
N THR A 89 11.46 -3.08 5.59
CA THR A 89 12.01 -2.02 4.75
C THR A 89 11.80 -0.64 5.37
N LEU A 90 10.65 -0.37 5.98
CA LEU A 90 10.39 0.89 6.67
C LEU A 90 11.36 1.11 7.84
N ASN A 91 11.61 0.08 8.63
CA ASN A 91 12.51 0.15 9.78
C ASN A 91 13.99 0.27 9.37
N GLN A 92 14.38 -0.34 8.24
CA GLN A 92 15.77 -0.38 7.80
C GLN A 92 16.19 0.83 6.93
N LYS A 93 15.29 1.37 6.11
CA LYS A 93 15.64 2.43 5.13
C LYS A 93 15.62 3.85 5.69
N GLY A 94 15.39 4.02 6.99
CA GLY A 94 15.36 5.33 7.62
C GLY A 94 15.91 5.31 9.04
N CYS A 95 16.10 6.50 9.60
CA CYS A 95 16.57 6.64 10.96
C CYS A 95 15.38 6.70 11.92
N ASN A 96 15.40 5.83 12.94
CA ASN A 96 14.43 5.86 14.04
C ASN A 96 12.96 5.86 13.56
N ARG A 97 12.66 5.00 12.59
CA ARG A 97 11.30 4.81 12.08
C ARG A 97 10.67 3.59 12.72
N HIS A 98 9.51 3.79 13.33
CA HIS A 98 8.76 2.72 13.96
C HIS A 98 7.41 2.56 13.29
N TRP A 99 6.79 1.41 13.51
CA TRP A 99 5.48 1.09 12.98
C TRP A 99 4.59 0.48 14.05
N LEU A 100 3.29 0.71 13.92
CA LEU A 100 2.26 0.11 14.75
C LEU A 100 1.26 -0.60 13.84
N LEU A 101 0.81 -1.78 14.27
CA LEU A 101 -0.28 -2.52 13.65
C LEU A 101 -1.40 -2.71 14.68
N PRO A 102 -2.67 -2.69 14.25
CA PRO A 102 -3.79 -3.07 15.09
C PRO A 102 -3.53 -4.46 15.68
N ALA A 103 -3.45 -4.54 16.99
CA ALA A 103 -3.26 -5.83 17.63
C ALA A 103 -4.49 -6.72 17.39
N TRP A 104 -4.28 -8.00 17.13
CA TRP A 104 -5.39 -8.95 17.08
C TRP A 104 -5.95 -9.10 18.50
N LYS A 105 -7.27 -9.18 18.67
CA LYS A 105 -7.94 -9.19 19.99
C LYS A 105 -7.28 -10.11 21.04
N ASN A 106 -6.79 -11.27 20.62
CA ASN A 106 -6.17 -12.25 21.53
C ASN A 106 -4.71 -11.89 21.88
N ILE A 107 -3.98 -11.28 20.95
CA ILE A 107 -2.56 -10.89 21.12
C ILE A 107 -2.45 -9.58 21.91
N ALA A 108 -3.37 -8.64 21.67
CA ALA A 108 -3.44 -7.36 22.36
C ALA A 108 -3.65 -7.53 23.87
N SER A 109 -4.57 -8.44 24.23
CA SER A 109 -4.97 -8.70 25.61
C SER A 109 -3.81 -9.30 26.41
N GLU A 110 -3.13 -10.29 25.83
CA GLU A 110 -1.92 -10.88 26.41
C GLU A 110 -0.82 -9.82 26.60
N MET A 111 -0.57 -8.95 25.61
CA MET A 111 0.49 -7.94 25.69
C MET A 111 0.21 -6.85 26.76
N ILE A 112 -1.05 -6.44 26.95
CA ILE A 112 -1.46 -5.46 27.97
C ILE A 112 -1.34 -6.07 29.37
N GLU A 113 -1.79 -7.32 29.54
CA GLU A 113 -1.66 -8.04 30.81
C GLU A 113 -0.18 -8.23 31.19
N LEU A 114 0.67 -8.57 30.21
CA LEU A 114 2.11 -8.72 30.39
C LEU A 114 2.83 -7.42 30.75
N GLY A 115 2.47 -6.29 30.13
CA GLY A 115 3.08 -4.99 30.42
C GLY A 115 2.77 -4.47 31.83
N ASN A 116 1.60 -4.83 32.36
CA ASN A 116 1.12 -4.33 33.65
C ASN A 116 1.49 -5.24 34.84
N THR A 117 1.86 -6.52 34.61
CA THR A 117 2.11 -7.51 35.67
C THR A 117 3.56 -7.98 35.81
N ALA A 118 4.48 -7.53 34.95
CA ALA A 118 5.80 -8.14 34.84
C ALA A 118 6.92 -7.44 35.64
N SER A 119 7.66 -8.24 36.41
CA SER A 119 9.00 -7.92 36.87
C SER A 119 9.97 -7.88 35.66
N PRO A 120 10.90 -6.91 35.55
CA PRO A 120 11.73 -6.68 34.36
C PRO A 120 12.50 -7.92 33.85
N GLY A 121 12.88 -8.84 34.76
CA GLY A 121 13.66 -10.04 34.41
C GLY A 121 12.90 -11.10 33.59
N THR A 122 11.57 -11.08 33.59
CA THR A 122 10.74 -12.11 32.91
C THR A 122 10.31 -11.67 31.50
N ILE A 123 10.47 -10.39 31.17
CA ILE A 123 10.13 -9.78 29.88
C ILE A 123 10.84 -10.48 28.70
N PRO A 124 12.17 -10.72 28.69
CA PRO A 124 12.84 -11.31 27.53
C PRO A 124 12.34 -12.73 27.21
N LYS A 125 12.16 -13.59 28.22
CA LYS A 125 11.73 -14.98 28.05
C LYS A 125 10.29 -15.10 27.51
N ARG A 126 9.42 -14.17 27.90
CA ARG A 126 8.04 -14.12 27.39
C ARG A 126 7.95 -13.45 26.02
N LEU A 127 8.83 -12.48 25.73
CA LEU A 127 8.98 -11.90 24.39
C LEU A 127 9.37 -12.97 23.36
N GLU A 128 10.26 -13.90 23.72
CA GLU A 128 10.61 -15.06 22.87
C GLU A 128 9.38 -15.94 22.55
N HIS A 129 8.56 -16.24 23.57
CA HIS A 129 7.32 -17.01 23.39
C HIS A 129 6.33 -16.31 22.46
N LEU A 130 6.13 -15.00 22.65
CA LEU A 130 5.25 -14.18 21.81
C LEU A 130 5.76 -14.13 20.36
N ARG A 131 7.08 -14.01 20.16
CA ARG A 131 7.70 -14.02 18.83
C ARG A 131 7.44 -15.34 18.11
N GLY A 132 7.55 -16.48 18.80
CA GLY A 132 7.20 -17.80 18.23
C GLY A 132 5.72 -17.92 17.87
N ALA A 133 4.82 -17.38 18.70
CA ALA A 133 3.37 -17.39 18.40
C ALA A 133 2.99 -16.51 17.20
N LEU A 134 3.68 -15.38 17.01
CA LEU A 134 3.47 -14.47 15.88
C LEU A 134 3.90 -15.06 14.53
N GLU A 135 4.86 -16.00 14.52
CA GLU A 135 5.33 -16.64 13.28
C GLU A 135 4.18 -17.31 12.50
N VAL A 136 3.19 -17.89 13.21
CA VAL A 136 2.01 -18.53 12.61
C VAL A 136 1.03 -17.51 12.00
N VAL A 137 1.08 -16.24 12.43
CA VAL A 137 0.21 -15.17 11.94
C VAL A 137 0.69 -14.65 10.58
N PHE A 138 1.98 -14.74 10.29
CA PHE A 138 2.52 -14.38 8.99
C PHE A 138 2.18 -15.47 7.98
N ILE A 139 1.12 -15.24 7.20
CA ILE A 139 0.80 -16.07 6.05
C ILE A 139 1.98 -15.96 5.08
N THR A 140 2.78 -17.02 4.94
CA THR A 140 3.80 -17.12 3.89
C THR A 140 3.13 -16.81 2.55
N LYS A 141 3.74 -15.92 1.75
CA LYS A 141 3.13 -15.39 0.51
C LYS A 141 2.54 -16.54 -0.31
N ARG A 142 1.22 -16.66 -0.35
CA ARG A 142 0.55 -17.60 -1.24
C ARG A 142 0.57 -17.00 -2.65
N PRO A 143 1.22 -17.63 -3.64
CA PRO A 143 1.15 -17.17 -5.01
C PRO A 143 -0.33 -17.11 -5.42
N ARG A 144 -0.80 -15.94 -5.85
CA ARG A 144 -2.20 -15.79 -6.25
C ARG A 144 -2.41 -16.64 -7.51
N PRO A 145 -3.33 -17.63 -7.51
CA PRO A 145 -3.61 -18.41 -8.70
C PRO A 145 -4.01 -17.50 -9.86
N SER A 146 -3.43 -17.73 -11.04
CA SER A 146 -3.76 -16.99 -12.27
C SER A 146 -5.09 -17.46 -12.86
N ARG A 147 -6.15 -17.44 -12.07
CA ARG A 147 -7.50 -17.62 -12.59
C ARG A 147 -8.06 -16.26 -13.03
N PRO A 148 -8.79 -16.20 -14.17
CA PRO A 148 -9.46 -14.97 -14.56
C PRO A 148 -10.37 -14.51 -13.41
N ARG A 149 -10.23 -13.24 -13.01
CA ARG A 149 -11.14 -12.62 -12.05
C ARG A 149 -12.50 -12.48 -12.76
N SER A 150 -13.43 -13.38 -12.46
CA SER A 150 -14.84 -13.16 -12.80
C SER A 150 -15.34 -12.00 -11.95
N VAL A 151 -15.36 -10.82 -12.55
CA VAL A 151 -15.98 -9.64 -11.94
C VAL A 151 -17.47 -9.86 -12.04
N LYS A 152 -18.17 -9.92 -10.90
CA LYS A 152 -19.64 -9.88 -10.88
C LYS A 152 -20.04 -8.59 -11.59
N ILE A 153 -20.52 -8.71 -12.82
CA ILE A 153 -20.94 -7.58 -13.64
C ILE A 153 -21.97 -6.81 -12.81
N SER A 154 -21.71 -5.53 -12.53
CA SER A 154 -22.72 -4.69 -11.89
C SER A 154 -23.92 -4.67 -12.83
N LYS A 155 -25.09 -5.09 -12.34
CA LYS A 155 -26.34 -4.98 -13.10
C LYS A 155 -26.47 -3.51 -13.52
N THR A 156 -26.31 -3.20 -14.81
CA THR A 156 -27.06 -2.09 -15.38
C THR A 156 -28.51 -2.48 -15.20
N ARG A 157 -29.16 -1.93 -14.16
CA ARG A 157 -30.50 -2.36 -13.71
C ARG A 157 -31.60 -1.98 -14.72
N TYR A 158 -31.29 -1.26 -15.79
CA TYR A 158 -32.28 -0.86 -16.79
C TYR A 158 -31.74 -1.00 -18.22
N PRO A 159 -32.60 -1.41 -19.18
CA PRO A 159 -32.32 -1.27 -20.60
C PRO A 159 -32.07 0.21 -20.93
N VAL A 160 -30.94 0.52 -21.57
CA VAL A 160 -30.66 1.88 -22.05
C VAL A 160 -31.38 2.05 -23.40
N LYS A 161 -32.41 2.90 -23.44
CA LYS A 161 -33.05 3.32 -24.71
C LYS A 161 -32.22 4.41 -25.37
N HIS A 162 -31.58 4.09 -26.48
CA HIS A 162 -30.79 5.04 -27.29
C HIS A 162 -31.65 5.97 -28.15
N SER A 163 -32.98 5.85 -28.09
CA SER A 163 -33.94 6.60 -28.91
C SER A 163 -34.91 7.44 -28.07
N ALA A 164 -34.52 7.86 -26.86
CA ALA A 164 -35.36 8.74 -26.05
C ALA A 164 -35.33 10.17 -26.63
N ALA A 165 -36.51 10.73 -26.89
CA ALA A 165 -36.63 12.11 -27.34
C ALA A 165 -36.08 13.08 -26.27
N PRO A 166 -35.48 14.22 -26.67
CA PRO A 166 -35.03 15.23 -25.72
C PRO A 166 -36.21 15.71 -24.87
N LEU A 167 -36.00 15.81 -23.56
CA LEU A 167 -37.00 16.37 -22.66
C LEU A 167 -37.18 17.86 -22.98
N LYS A 168 -38.43 18.28 -23.16
CA LYS A 168 -38.82 19.68 -23.41
C LYS A 168 -38.60 20.55 -22.18
#